data_AF-A0A962L6G2-F1
#
_entry.id   AF-A0A962L6G2-F1
#
_cell.length_a   1.000
_cell.length_b   1.000
_cell.length_c   1.000
_cell.angle_alpha   90.00
_cell.angle_beta   90.00
_cell.angle_gamma   90.00
#
_symmetry.space_group_name_H-M   'P 1'
#
loop_
_entity.id
_entity.type
_entity.pdbx_description
1 polymer ?
#
loop_
_entity_poly.entity_id
_entity_poly.type
_entity_poly.pdbx_seq_one_letter_code
_entity_poly.pdbx_strand_id
1 'polypeptide(L)'
;MRLILGILLSVLGLSALADDALPEPLENAEPNVIMAAGFGLMNLSDEEKAKFGGIIKQFTADVHQKVQNEARRPAPNLERRLARRVRLMFDDLDDRVKPVVNEERLAGYRIFKEGLYRQMQPSGKSPAEHLPYVDKGGGRPSAIQ
;
A
#
# COMPACT_ATOMS: atom_id res chain seq x y z
N MET A 1 26.67 -31.21 39.22
CA MET A 1 26.47 -29.76 39.45
C MET A 1 26.29 -29.12 38.06
N ARG A 2 25.07 -28.74 37.66
CA ARG A 2 24.46 -27.38 37.84
C ARG A 2 25.39 -26.33 37.19
N LEU A 3 25.06 -25.62 36.12
CA LEU A 3 23.92 -24.73 35.88
C LEU A 3 23.66 -24.55 34.35
N ILE A 4 22.43 -24.76 33.82
CA ILE A 4 21.40 -23.73 33.46
C ILE A 4 21.85 -22.88 32.25
N LEU A 5 21.37 -23.05 31.01
CA LEU A 5 20.00 -22.92 30.46
C LEU A 5 19.29 -21.60 30.83
N GLY A 6 19.63 -20.54 30.11
CA GLY A 6 18.97 -19.23 30.16
C GLY A 6 19.93 -18.20 29.57
N ILE A 7 19.59 -17.32 28.63
CA ILE A 7 18.38 -16.50 28.43
C ILE A 7 18.53 -16.06 26.95
N LEU A 8 17.70 -16.52 25.99
CA LEU A 8 16.36 -16.01 25.64
C LEU A 8 16.32 -14.47 25.59
N LEU A 9 15.84 -13.87 24.50
CA LEU A 9 15.62 -12.41 24.35
C LEU A 9 16.87 -11.53 24.17
N SER A 10 17.44 -11.53 22.97
CA SER A 10 17.71 -10.24 22.30
C SER A 10 16.52 -9.92 21.40
N VAL A 11 15.36 -9.82 22.05
CA VAL A 11 14.10 -9.33 21.51
C VAL A 11 14.21 -7.83 21.38
N LEU A 12 13.96 -7.36 20.15
CA LEU A 12 13.25 -6.12 19.87
C LEU A 12 13.65 -4.90 20.72
N GLY A 13 14.88 -4.43 20.49
CA GLY A 13 15.24 -3.05 20.79
C GLY A 13 14.89 -2.10 19.65
N LEU A 14 13.65 -2.11 19.16
CA LEU A 14 13.16 -1.08 18.24
C LEU A 14 11.63 -0.98 18.34
N SER A 15 11.16 -0.44 19.45
CA SER A 15 9.78 0.02 19.59
C SER A 15 9.81 1.43 20.15
N ALA A 16 10.00 2.40 19.25
CA ALA A 16 9.56 3.77 19.44
C ALA A 16 9.55 4.43 18.06
N LEU A 17 8.34 4.75 17.59
CA LEU A 17 8.06 5.56 16.40
C LEU A 17 8.31 4.83 15.07
N ALA A 18 7.47 3.83 14.77
CA ALA A 18 7.17 3.53 13.37
C ALA A 18 6.41 4.75 12.82
N ASP A 19 7.15 5.79 12.44
CA ASP A 19 6.65 6.79 11.51
C ASP A 19 6.13 6.01 10.29
N ASP A 20 4.86 6.20 9.95
CA ASP A 20 4.20 5.67 8.74
C ASP A 20 4.83 6.22 7.43
N ALA A 21 6.01 6.83 7.52
CA ALA A 21 6.81 7.30 6.40
C ALA A 21 7.55 6.13 5.76
N LEU A 22 7.56 6.10 4.43
CA LEU A 22 8.50 5.26 3.70
C LEU A 22 9.92 5.56 4.23
N PRO A 23 10.77 4.55 4.47
CA PRO A 23 12.15 4.81 4.85
C PRO A 23 12.78 5.75 3.81
N GLU A 24 13.48 6.80 4.25
CA GLU A 24 14.02 7.89 3.41
C GLU A 24 14.59 7.47 2.03
N PRO A 25 15.32 6.36 1.86
CA PRO A 25 15.77 5.92 0.54
C PRO A 25 14.65 5.63 -0.48
N LEU A 26 13.41 5.38 -0.02
CA LEU A 26 12.25 5.07 -0.87
C LEU A 26 11.39 6.29 -1.20
N GLU A 27 11.55 7.42 -0.50
CA GLU A 27 10.71 8.60 -0.73
C GLU A 27 10.92 9.19 -2.13
N ASN A 28 12.18 9.17 -2.61
CA ASN A 28 12.58 9.64 -3.94
C ASN A 28 12.82 8.49 -4.93
N ALA A 29 12.52 7.24 -4.55
CA ALA A 29 12.76 6.10 -5.41
C ALA A 29 11.73 6.04 -6.55
N GLU A 30 12.18 5.51 -7.69
CA GLU A 30 11.31 5.20 -8.81
C GLU A 30 10.17 4.26 -8.39
N PRO A 31 8.94 4.42 -8.91
CA PRO A 31 7.79 3.60 -8.51
C PRO A 31 8.07 2.08 -8.55
N ASN A 32 8.81 1.62 -9.56
CA ASN A 32 9.19 0.22 -9.72
C ASN A 32 10.09 -0.28 -8.59
N VAL A 33 10.97 0.58 -8.05
CA VAL A 33 11.86 0.25 -6.94
C VAL A 33 11.07 0.14 -5.64
N ILE A 34 10.13 1.07 -5.41
CA ILE A 34 9.23 1.04 -4.24
C ILE A 34 8.38 -0.24 -4.26
N MET A 35 7.80 -0.57 -5.42
CA MET A 35 7.05 -1.82 -5.59
C MET A 35 7.92 -3.06 -5.31
N ALA A 36 9.13 -3.12 -5.87
CA ALA A 36 10.03 -4.25 -5.64
C ALA A 36 10.40 -4.42 -4.16
N ALA A 37 10.65 -3.31 -3.45
CA ALA A 37 10.95 -3.31 -2.02
C ALA A 37 9.76 -3.83 -1.20
N GLY A 38 8.55 -3.30 -1.44
CA GLY A 38 7.33 -3.74 -0.76
C GLY A 38 7.02 -5.22 -1.03
N PHE A 39 7.21 -5.67 -2.28
CA PHE A 39 7.04 -7.07 -2.66
C PHE A 39 8.02 -8.00 -1.94
N GLY A 40 9.28 -7.60 -1.83
CA GLY A 40 10.29 -8.36 -1.08
C GLY A 40 9.95 -8.51 0.40
N LEU A 41 9.42 -7.45 1.03
CA LEU A 41 9.04 -7.45 2.45
C LEU A 41 7.83 -8.33 2.76
N MET A 42 6.96 -8.62 1.79
CA MET A 42 5.82 -9.52 2.01
C MET A 42 6.23 -11.00 2.11
N ASN A 43 7.44 -11.36 1.68
CA ASN A 43 7.99 -12.73 1.77
C ASN A 43 6.96 -13.83 1.40
N LEU A 44 6.33 -13.67 0.22
CA LEU A 44 5.31 -14.59 -0.28
C LEU A 44 5.91 -15.92 -0.75
N SER A 45 5.21 -17.04 -0.55
CA SER A 45 5.54 -18.31 -1.21
C SER A 45 5.33 -18.22 -2.73
N ASP A 46 5.86 -19.15 -3.52
CA ASP A 46 5.73 -19.07 -4.98
C ASP A 46 4.26 -19.16 -5.45
N GLU A 47 3.44 -19.95 -4.77
CA GLU A 47 1.99 -19.99 -5.01
C GLU A 47 1.30 -18.66 -4.68
N GLU A 48 1.69 -18.03 -3.56
CA GLU A 48 1.17 -16.74 -3.14
C GLU A 48 1.63 -15.62 -4.07
N LYS A 49 2.88 -15.65 -4.56
CA LYS A 49 3.40 -14.72 -5.57
C LYS A 49 2.59 -14.82 -6.86
N ALA A 50 2.25 -16.04 -7.30
CA ALA A 50 1.45 -16.25 -8.50
C ALA A 50 0.03 -15.66 -8.32
N LYS A 51 -0.61 -15.91 -7.18
CA LYS A 51 -1.93 -15.35 -6.84
C LYS A 51 -1.89 -13.82 -6.77
N PHE A 52 -0.93 -13.27 -6.02
CA PHE A 52 -0.74 -11.83 -5.87
C PHE A 52 -0.48 -11.17 -7.22
N GLY A 53 0.47 -11.70 -8.01
CA GLY A 53 0.77 -11.21 -9.35
C GLY A 53 -0.44 -11.26 -10.29
N GLY A 54 -1.27 -12.30 -10.18
CA GLY A 54 -2.54 -12.39 -10.91
C GLY A 54 -3.53 -11.29 -10.53
N ILE A 55 -3.68 -11.01 -9.23
CA ILE A 55 -4.54 -9.93 -8.73
C ILE A 55 -4.04 -8.57 -9.25
N ILE A 56 -2.74 -8.27 -9.13
CA ILE A 56 -2.15 -7.01 -9.60
C ILE A 56 -2.30 -6.86 -11.12
N LYS A 57 -2.03 -7.91 -11.89
CA LYS A 57 -2.16 -7.88 -13.36
C LYS A 57 -3.58 -7.55 -13.78
N GLN A 58 -4.57 -8.18 -13.15
CA GLN A 58 -5.99 -7.91 -13.44
C GLN A 58 -6.36 -6.48 -13.04
N PHE A 59 -5.93 -6.03 -11.86
CA PHE A 59 -6.17 -4.65 -11.42
C PHE A 59 -5.61 -3.61 -12.40
N THR A 60 -4.36 -3.76 -12.85
CA THR A 60 -3.76 -2.84 -13.82
C THR A 60 -4.53 -2.82 -15.14
N ALA A 61 -4.99 -3.98 -15.62
CA ALA A 61 -5.83 -4.06 -16.81
C ALA A 61 -7.19 -3.34 -16.61
N ASP A 62 -7.82 -3.52 -15.45
CA ASP A 62 -9.09 -2.87 -15.10
C ASP A 62 -8.92 -1.34 -15.07
N VAL A 63 -7.84 -0.85 -14.46
CA VAL A 63 -7.51 0.59 -14.38
C VAL A 63 -7.33 1.16 -15.78
N HIS A 64 -6.50 0.54 -16.62
CA HIS A 64 -6.29 1.00 -18.00
C HIS A 64 -7.60 1.06 -18.79
N GLN A 65 -8.43 0.02 -18.68
CA GLN A 65 -9.72 0.00 -19.36
C GLN A 65 -10.65 1.12 -18.86
N LYS A 66 -10.67 1.40 -17.55
CA LYS A 66 -11.49 2.49 -17.00
C LYS A 66 -10.97 3.87 -17.37
N VAL A 67 -9.66 4.09 -17.39
CA VAL A 67 -9.07 5.35 -17.85
C VAL A 67 -9.44 5.60 -19.31
N GLN A 68 -9.29 4.61 -20.18
CA GLN A 68 -9.67 4.75 -21.60
C GLN A 68 -11.16 5.03 -21.78
N ASN A 69 -12.02 4.33 -21.04
CA ASN A 69 -13.47 4.53 -21.11
C ASN A 69 -13.89 5.93 -20.63
N GLU A 70 -13.16 6.50 -19.67
CA GLU A 70 -13.43 7.85 -19.17
C GLU A 70 -12.86 8.94 -20.06
N ALA A 71 -11.67 8.75 -20.62
CA ALA A 71 -11.08 9.68 -21.58
C ALA A 71 -11.93 9.85 -22.85
N ARG A 72 -12.70 8.81 -23.24
CA ARG A 72 -13.61 8.86 -24.39
C ARG A 72 -14.91 9.63 -24.11
N ARG A 73 -15.20 10.01 -22.87
CA ARG A 73 -16.44 10.73 -22.52
C ARG A 73 -16.19 12.24 -22.58
N PRO A 74 -16.95 13.00 -23.39
CA PRO A 74 -16.88 14.46 -23.36
C PRO A 74 -17.56 14.95 -22.07
N ALA A 75 -16.77 15.15 -21.02
CA ALA A 75 -17.27 15.59 -19.72
C ALA A 75 -16.30 16.59 -19.08
N PRO A 76 -16.80 17.64 -18.40
CA PRO A 76 -15.96 18.52 -17.61
C PRO A 76 -15.33 17.75 -16.45
N ASN A 77 -14.16 18.21 -15.98
CA ASN A 77 -13.47 17.66 -14.81
C ASN A 77 -13.01 16.20 -14.94
N LEU A 78 -12.54 15.79 -16.12
CA LEU A 78 -12.02 14.45 -16.40
C LEU A 78 -10.97 14.00 -15.36
N GLU A 79 -9.99 14.84 -15.05
CA GLU A 79 -8.93 14.53 -14.08
C GLU A 79 -9.48 14.16 -12.69
N ARG A 80 -10.38 14.98 -12.14
CA ARG A 80 -10.97 14.73 -10.82
C ARG A 80 -11.80 13.43 -10.80
N ARG A 81 -12.48 13.12 -11.91
CA ARG A 81 -13.29 11.89 -12.06
C ARG A 81 -12.40 10.65 -12.16
N LEU A 82 -11.31 10.75 -12.92
CA LEU A 82 -10.29 9.70 -13.02
C LEU A 82 -9.65 9.44 -11.65
N ALA A 83 -9.18 10.49 -10.96
CA ALA A 83 -8.58 10.37 -9.64
C ALA A 83 -9.53 9.71 -8.63
N ARG A 84 -10.81 10.12 -8.58
CA ARG A 84 -11.82 9.49 -7.72
C ARG A 84 -12.02 8.02 -8.05
N ARG A 85 -12.07 7.65 -9.33
CA ARG A 85 -12.26 6.26 -9.75
C ARG A 85 -11.06 5.39 -9.44
N VAL A 86 -9.86 5.85 -9.79
CA VAL A 86 -8.62 5.13 -9.48
C VAL A 86 -8.53 4.88 -7.98
N ARG A 87 -8.84 5.88 -7.15
CA ARG A 87 -8.93 5.70 -5.69
C ARG A 87 -9.87 4.57 -5.28
N LEU A 88 -11.11 4.56 -5.76
CA LEU A 88 -12.08 3.49 -5.44
C LEU A 88 -11.59 2.10 -5.89
N MET A 89 -10.84 2.02 -6.98
CA MET A 89 -10.26 0.77 -7.45
C MET A 89 -9.13 0.29 -6.53
N PHE A 90 -8.35 1.20 -5.94
CA PHE A 90 -7.35 0.84 -4.93
C PHE A 90 -7.99 0.33 -3.63
N ASP A 91 -9.18 0.81 -3.27
CA ASP A 91 -9.94 0.26 -2.14
C ASP A 91 -10.41 -1.18 -2.45
N ASP A 92 -10.90 -1.45 -3.68
CA ASP A 92 -11.23 -2.81 -4.15
C ASP A 92 -9.99 -3.72 -4.21
N LEU A 93 -8.82 -3.17 -4.57
CA LEU A 93 -7.57 -3.90 -4.58
C LEU A 93 -7.21 -4.40 -3.17
N ASP A 94 -7.39 -3.57 -2.14
CA ASP A 94 -7.12 -3.95 -0.75
C ASP A 94 -7.95 -5.18 -0.35
N ASP A 95 -9.24 -5.21 -0.74
CA ASP A 95 -10.12 -6.34 -0.47
C ASP A 95 -9.68 -7.61 -1.20
N ARG A 96 -9.23 -7.47 -2.46
CA ARG A 96 -8.81 -8.60 -3.29
C ARG A 96 -7.51 -9.25 -2.82
N VAL A 97 -6.61 -8.50 -2.19
CA VAL A 97 -5.32 -9.03 -1.71
C VAL A 97 -5.39 -9.67 -0.31
N LYS A 98 -6.46 -9.44 0.47
CA LYS A 98 -6.66 -10.03 1.80
C LYS A 98 -6.42 -11.54 1.90
N PRO A 99 -6.75 -12.38 0.90
CA PRO A 99 -6.46 -13.81 0.96
C PRO A 99 -4.97 -14.17 0.93
N VAL A 100 -4.10 -13.22 0.58
CA VAL A 100 -2.65 -13.43 0.38
C VAL A 100 -1.82 -12.52 1.31
N VAL A 101 -2.33 -11.33 1.64
CA VAL A 101 -1.68 -10.35 2.52
C VAL A 101 -2.35 -10.41 3.89
N ASN A 102 -1.71 -11.12 4.82
CA ASN A 102 -2.09 -11.15 6.24
C ASN A 102 -1.49 -9.94 7.00
N GLU A 103 -1.81 -9.80 8.29
CA GLU A 103 -1.35 -8.67 9.11
C GLU A 103 0.17 -8.47 9.12
N GLU A 104 0.92 -9.57 9.16
CA GLU A 104 2.39 -9.55 9.14
C GLU A 104 2.97 -8.96 7.85
N ARG A 105 2.22 -9.02 6.75
CA ARG A 105 2.63 -8.58 5.40
C ARG A 105 2.09 -7.19 5.06
N LEU A 106 1.25 -6.60 5.90
CA LEU A 106 0.60 -5.31 5.61
C LEU A 106 1.61 -4.19 5.38
N ALA A 107 2.72 -4.15 6.12
CA ALA A 107 3.75 -3.13 5.93
C ALA A 107 4.36 -3.20 4.52
N GLY A 108 4.73 -4.41 4.07
CA GLY A 108 5.25 -4.62 2.71
C GLY A 108 4.20 -4.29 1.65
N TYR A 109 2.94 -4.65 1.88
CA TYR A 109 1.85 -4.32 0.98
C TYR A 109 1.60 -2.80 0.87
N ARG A 110 1.64 -2.05 1.97
CA ARG A 110 1.51 -0.58 1.95
C ARG A 110 2.59 0.07 1.10
N ILE A 111 3.85 -0.36 1.27
CA ILE A 111 4.98 0.09 0.45
C ILE A 111 4.73 -0.25 -1.03
N PHE A 112 4.33 -1.49 -1.31
CA PHE A 112 4.02 -1.91 -2.68
C PHE A 112 2.91 -1.05 -3.31
N LYS A 113 1.82 -0.85 -2.57
CA LYS A 113 0.65 -0.08 -3.01
C LYS A 113 1.01 1.37 -3.31
N GLU A 114 1.89 1.97 -2.52
CA GLU A 114 2.40 3.33 -2.72
C GLU A 114 3.17 3.45 -4.06
N GLY A 115 4.06 2.50 -4.35
CA GLY A 115 4.73 2.43 -5.65
C GLY A 115 3.74 2.24 -6.81
N LEU A 116 2.76 1.35 -6.64
CA LEU A 116 1.73 1.09 -7.64
C LEU A 116 0.86 2.34 -7.91
N TYR A 117 0.51 3.08 -6.86
CA TYR A 117 -0.26 4.31 -6.98
C TYR A 117 0.53 5.40 -7.70
N ARG A 118 1.81 5.61 -7.35
CA ARG A 118 2.70 6.56 -8.05
C ARG A 118 2.80 6.27 -9.54
N GLN A 119 2.92 4.99 -9.91
CA GLN A 119 2.97 4.57 -11.30
C GLN A 119 1.66 4.89 -12.06
N MET A 120 0.53 4.87 -11.37
CA MET A 120 -0.80 5.08 -11.95
C MET A 120 -1.30 6.52 -11.89
N GLN A 121 -0.53 7.43 -11.29
CA GLN A 121 -0.91 8.84 -11.27
C GLN A 121 -0.66 9.50 -12.63
N PRO A 122 -1.67 10.20 -13.19
CA PRO A 122 -1.52 10.86 -14.49
C PRO A 122 -0.56 12.06 -14.48
N SER A 123 -0.01 12.48 -13.33
CA SER A 123 0.81 13.70 -13.20
C SER A 123 2.15 13.54 -12.46
N GLY A 124 2.59 12.32 -12.13
CA GLY A 124 3.92 12.10 -11.55
C GLY A 124 4.16 12.73 -10.16
N LYS A 125 3.13 13.21 -9.46
CA LYS A 125 3.24 13.74 -8.10
C LYS A 125 3.13 12.62 -7.07
N SER A 126 3.86 12.73 -5.96
CA SER A 126 3.82 11.73 -4.87
C SER A 126 2.48 11.79 -4.11
N PRO A 127 1.89 10.64 -3.72
CA PRO A 127 0.66 10.51 -2.92
C PRO A 127 0.77 11.02 -1.49
N ALA A 128 1.97 11.30 -0.99
CA ALA A 128 2.18 11.75 0.38
C ALA A 128 1.37 13.02 0.73
N GLU A 129 0.92 13.79 -0.26
CA GLU A 129 0.05 14.95 -0.06
C GLU A 129 -1.47 14.63 -0.12
N HIS A 130 -1.91 13.46 -0.59
CA HIS A 130 -3.32 13.19 -0.95
C HIS A 130 -3.90 11.86 -0.44
N LEU A 131 -3.15 11.04 0.29
CA LEU A 131 -3.71 9.92 1.03
C LEU A 131 -4.28 10.41 2.37
N PRO A 132 -5.61 10.41 2.62
CA PRO A 132 -6.11 10.40 3.98
C PRO A 132 -5.91 8.98 4.52
N TYR A 133 -4.67 8.61 4.83
CA TYR A 133 -4.40 7.47 5.69
C TYR A 133 -3.29 7.85 6.66
N VAL A 134 -3.61 8.86 7.45
CA VAL A 134 -3.09 8.97 8.81
C VAL A 134 -4.28 8.59 9.69
N ASP A 135 -4.31 7.35 10.16
CA ASP A 135 -5.02 7.07 11.40
C ASP A 135 -4.23 7.76 12.52
N LYS A 136 -4.41 9.07 12.65
CA LYS A 136 -4.04 9.75 13.88
C LYS A 136 -4.99 9.16 14.91
N GLY A 137 -4.48 8.27 15.75
CA GLY A 137 -5.06 7.93 17.04
C GLY A 137 -5.52 9.23 17.71
N GLY A 138 -6.79 9.53 17.53
CA GLY A 138 -7.41 10.81 17.84
C GLY A 138 -8.78 10.47 18.36
N GLY A 139 -8.83 10.34 19.68
CA GLY A 139 -10.02 9.93 20.42
C GLY A 139 -11.26 10.65 19.91
N ARG A 140 -12.32 9.87 19.78
CA ARG A 140 -13.69 10.40 19.65
C ARG A 140 -13.89 11.46 20.74
N PRO A 141 -14.19 12.73 20.43
CA PRO A 141 -14.90 13.54 21.40
C PRO A 141 -16.31 12.95 21.49
N SER A 142 -16.60 12.31 22.62
CA SER A 142 -17.96 12.01 23.05
C SER A 142 -18.72 13.33 23.12
N ALA A 143 -19.60 13.58 22.15
CA ALA A 143 -20.64 14.58 22.27
C ALA A 143 -21.84 13.92 22.96
N ILE A 144 -21.86 13.99 24.29
CA ILE A 144 -23.08 13.90 25.09
C ILE A 144 -23.07 15.12 26.01
N GLN A 145 -23.84 16.13 25.62
CA GLN A 145 -24.57 17.02 26.53
C GLN A 145 -25.94 17.27 25.92
#